data_AF-A0A3D2V3B9-F1
#
_entry.id   AF-A0A3D2V3B9-F1
#
_cell.length_a   1.000
_cell.length_b   1.000
_cell.length_c   1.000
_cell.angle_alpha   90.00
_cell.angle_beta   90.00
_cell.angle_gamma   90.00
#
_symmetry.space_group_name_H-M   'P 1'
#
loop_
_entity.id
_entity.type
_entity.pdbx_description
1 polymer ?
#
loop_
_entity_poly.entity_id
_entity_poly.type
_entity_poly.pdbx_seq_one_letter_code
_entity_poly.pdbx_strand_id
1 'polypeptide(L)' 'MKATEARERQAPLKEKYRDDPESACVTFSVTGEVVRDELSIHIPTHIGNLVSGLHPAAGGDG' A
#
# COMPACT_ATOMS: atom_id res chain seq x y z
N MET A 1 24.15 5.68 4.24
CA MET A 1 23.82 6.58 3.12
C MET A 1 23.94 8.01 3.62
N LYS A 2 24.64 8.89 2.90
CA LYS A 2 24.75 10.32 3.25
C LYS A 2 23.59 11.12 2.63
N ALA A 3 23.21 12.24 3.24
CA ALA A 3 22.09 13.06 2.76
C ALA A 3 22.28 13.54 1.31
N THR A 4 23.51 13.87 0.91
CA THR A 4 23.84 14.28 -0.47
C THR A 4 23.59 13.17 -1.47
N GLU A 5 24.05 11.96 -1.15
CA GLU A 5 23.88 10.76 -1.98
C GLU A 5 22.39 10.41 -2.20
N ALA A 6 21.56 10.59 -1.17
CA ALA A 6 20.11 10.42 -1.29
C ALA A 6 19.47 11.47 -2.21
N ARG A 7 19.92 12.74 -2.11
CA ARG A 7 19.42 13.84 -2.96
C ARG A 7 19.76 13.62 -4.42
N GLU A 8 20.99 13.20 -4.71
CA GLU A 8 21.46 12.89 -6.07
C GLU A 8 20.64 11.76 -6.69
N ARG A 9 20.40 10.67 -5.94
CA ARG A 9 19.58 9.54 -6.41
C ARG A 9 18.10 9.91 -6.63
N GLN A 10 17.56 10.83 -5.84
CA GLN A 10 16.16 11.26 -5.94
C GLN A 10 15.92 12.34 -7.01
N ALA A 11 16.94 13.13 -7.37
CA ALA A 11 16.81 14.23 -8.32
C ALA A 11 16.07 13.86 -9.63
N PRO A 12 16.42 12.78 -10.35
CA PRO A 12 15.74 12.43 -11.60
C PRO A 12 14.28 12.01 -11.39
N LEU A 13 13.96 11.36 -10.26
CA LEU A 13 12.58 10.98 -9.94
C LEU A 13 11.74 12.23 -9.64
N LYS A 14 12.30 13.17 -8.89
CA LYS A 14 11.60 14.41 -8.52
C LYS A 14 11.35 15.33 -9.72
N GLU A 15 12.29 15.37 -10.66
CA GLU A 15 12.11 16.07 -11.93
C GLU A 15 10.99 15.42 -12.74
N LYS A 16 11.05 14.09 -12.94
CA LYS A 16 10.00 13.34 -13.63
C LYS A 16 8.61 13.56 -13.03
N TYR A 17 8.47 13.49 -11.70
CA TYR A 17 7.17 13.68 -11.04
C TYR A 17 6.67 15.12 -11.07
N ARG A 18 7.55 16.10 -11.29
CA ARG A 18 7.15 17.50 -11.46
C ARG A 18 6.61 17.73 -12.87
N ASP A 19 7.28 17.17 -13.87
CA ASP A 19 6.94 17.35 -15.28
C ASP A 19 5.73 16.47 -15.67
N ASP A 20 5.65 15.25 -15.11
CA ASP A 20 4.58 14.29 -15.29
C ASP A 20 4.15 13.69 -13.92
N PRO A 21 3.23 14.36 -13.21
CA PRO A 21 2.73 13.89 -11.92
C PRO A 21 2.07 12.52 -11.96
N GLU A 22 1.42 12.15 -13.07
CA GLU A 22 0.75 10.85 -13.19
C GLU A 22 1.76 9.69 -13.17
N SER A 23 3.00 9.92 -13.60
CA SER A 23 4.06 8.93 -13.51
C SER A 23 4.48 8.55 -12.08
N ALA A 24 4.05 9.32 -11.08
CA ALA A 24 4.22 8.98 -9.67
C ALA A 24 3.11 8.07 -9.13
N CYS A 25 1.99 7.96 -9.85
CA CYS A 25 0.85 7.15 -9.44
C CYS A 25 1.06 5.69 -9.86
N VAL A 26 0.96 4.77 -8.89
CA VAL A 26 1.03 3.34 -9.14
C VAL A 26 -0.24 2.70 -8.61
N THR A 27 -0.95 1.97 -9.47
CA THR A 27 -2.12 1.20 -9.06
C THR A 27 -1.66 -0.12 -8.48
N PHE A 28 -1.95 -0.32 -7.20
CA PHE A 28 -1.81 -1.62 -6.55
C PHE A 28 -3.13 -2.37 -6.66
N SER A 29 -3.04 -3.61 -7.12
CA SER A 29 -4.17 -4.54 -7.18
C SER A 29 -3.84 -5.75 -6.33
N VAL A 30 -4.83 -6.20 -5.56
CA VAL A 30 -4.71 -7.41 -4.74
C VAL A 30 -6.03 -8.17 -4.79
N THR A 31 -5.94 -9.49 -4.78
CA THR A 31 -7.08 -10.39 -4.65
C THR A 31 -7.02 -11.00 -3.26
N GLY A 32 -8.07 -10.79 -2.48
CA GLY A 32 -8.23 -11.40 -1.16
C GLY A 32 -9.29 -12.50 -1.16
N GLU A 33 -9.34 -13.24 -0.06
CA GLU A 33 -10.33 -14.28 0.18
C GLU A 33 -11.30 -13.82 1.27
N VAL A 34 -12.60 -13.99 1.02
CA VAL A 34 -13.63 -13.77 2.05
C VAL A 34 -13.61 -14.96 2.99
N VAL A 35 -13.39 -14.70 4.27
CA VAL A 35 -13.54 -15.73 5.30
C VAL A 35 -15.02 -15.77 5.67
N ARG A 36 -15.67 -16.94 5.60
CA ARG A 36 -17.14 -17.01 5.76
C ARG A 36 -17.58 -16.87 7.22
N ASP A 37 -16.72 -17.28 8.14
CA ASP A 37 -17.00 -17.26 9.57
C ASP A 37 -16.58 -15.93 10.22
N GLU A 38 -15.90 -15.06 9.47
CA GLU A 38 -15.47 -13.73 9.88
C GLU A 38 -16.10 -12.69 8.94
N LEU A 39 -16.56 -11.55 9.45
CA LEU A 39 -17.01 -10.43 8.60
C LEU A 39 -15.79 -9.66 8.03
N SER A 40 -14.88 -10.37 7.38
CA SER A 40 -13.57 -9.86 6.96
C SER A 40 -13.06 -10.50 5.66
N ILE A 41 -12.09 -9.81 5.04
CA ILE A 41 -11.34 -10.26 3.87
C ILE A 41 -9.89 -10.44 4.27
N HIS A 42 -9.31 -11.60 3.95
CA HIS A 42 -7.89 -11.84 4.08
C HIS A 42 -7.17 -11.41 2.81
N ILE A 43 -6.23 -10.48 2.95
CA ILE A 43 -5.51 -9.84 1.86
C ILE A 43 -4.04 -10.27 1.92
N PRO A 44 -3.54 -11.06 0.95
CA PRO A 44 -2.14 -11.44 0.92
C PRO A 44 -1.27 -10.25 0.54
N THR A 45 -0.31 -9.92 1.41
CA THR A 45 0.67 -8.86 1.19
C THR A 45 2.09 -9.40 1.25
N HIS A 46 3.06 -8.60 0.80
CA HIS A 46 4.48 -8.93 0.86
C HIS A 46 5.04 -9.12 2.29
N ILE A 47 4.32 -8.69 3.33
CA ILE A 47 4.69 -8.85 4.74
C ILE A 47 3.82 -9.87 5.49
N GLY A 48 2.88 -10.52 4.81
CA GLY A 48 1.95 -11.50 5.40
C GLY A 48 0.48 -11.25 5.02
N ASN A 49 -0.43 -11.98 5.66
CA ASN A 49 -1.86 -11.80 5.45
C ASN A 49 -2.38 -10.64 6.31
N LEU A 50 -3.06 -9.68 5.68
CA LEU A 50 -3.75 -8.58 6.34
C LEU A 50 -5.24 -8.92 6.45
N VAL A 51 -5.86 -8.68 7.60
CA VAL A 51 -7.32 -8.77 7.75
C VAL A 51 -7.92 -7.39 7.51
N SER A 52 -8.88 -7.32 6.60
CA SER A 52 -9.66 -6.11 6.30
C SER A 52 -11.13 -6.40 6.56
N GLY A 53 -11.68 -5.87 7.65
CA GLY A 53 -13.07 -6.08 8.06
C GLY A 53 -13.70 -4.82 8.63
N LEU A 54 -14.76 -5.01 9.43
CA LEU A 54 -15.30 -3.95 10.27
C LEU A 54 -14.55 -3.90 11.60
N HIS A 55 -14.15 -2.70 12.00
CA HIS A 55 -13.41 -2.49 13.25
C HIS A 55 -14.13 -3.11 14.46
N PRO A 56 -13.42 -3.68 15.45
CA PRO A 56 -14.03 -4.35 16.61
C PRO A 56 -15.01 -3.48 17.40
N ALA A 57 -14.74 -2.18 17.55
CA ALA A 57 -15.64 -1.24 18.21
C ALA A 57 -16.98 -1.05 17.50
N ALA A 58 -17.06 -1.41 16.21
CA ALA A 58 -18.29 -1.43 15.44
C ALA A 58 -18.90 -2.84 15.33
N GLY A 59 -18.34 -3.84 16.03
CA GLY A 59 -18.87 -5.19 16.13
C GLY A 59 -18.40 -6.16 15.04
N GLY A 60 -17.25 -5.91 14.41
CA GLY A 60 -16.66 -6.82 13.42
C GLY A 60 -15.34 -7.47 13.85
N ASP A 61 -14.78 -8.23 12.92
CA ASP A 61 -13.63 -9.13 13.15
C ASP A 61 -12.30 -8.58 12.60
N GLY A 62 -12.25 -7.30 12.20
CA GLY A 62 -11.05 -6.70 11.60
C GLY A 62 -11.08 -5.19 11.51
#